data_AF-A0A0B0D6R7-F1
#
_entry.id   AF-A0A0B0D6R7-F1
#
_cell.length_a   1.000
_cell.length_b   1.000
_cell.length_c   1.000
_cell.angle_alpha   90.00
_cell.angle_beta   90.00
_cell.angle_gamma   90.00
#
_symmetry.space_group_name_H-M   'P 1'
#
loop_
_entity.id
_entity.type
_entity.pdbx_description
1 polymer ?
#
loop_
_entity_poly.entity_id
_entity_poly.type
_entity_poly.pdbx_seq_one_letter_code
_entity_poly.pdbx_strand_id
1 'polypeptide(L)'
;MKGKEIFTREAAKANLYIKERPSYLNQKYILCDISVITHQFSHIHLKEGWKVFSSEGQVFAQTKANVTVEDPMAALRGDESPLSYMQAAVCYHQFFLYSMEQTNVNTSAIVDDERIRLLDLFGYWSFGKVKRSLNPIFFYDSLLHPVIIFFTYHRDGVDVVEKHIHRFDHVGYALKFQQRLWASSEKGTRESTFFD
;
A
#
# COMPACT_ATOMS: atom_id res chain seq x y z
N MET A 1 -21.29 -11.04 -7.23
CA MET A 1 -21.02 -9.65 -6.82
C MET A 1 -20.57 -8.88 -8.05
N LYS A 2 -21.40 -7.96 -8.57
CA LYS A 2 -20.98 -7.03 -9.62
C LYS A 2 -20.06 -5.97 -8.99
N GLY A 3 -19.06 -5.48 -9.72
CA GLY A 3 -18.17 -4.39 -9.26
C GLY A 3 -16.96 -4.81 -8.43
N LYS A 4 -16.54 -6.09 -8.49
CA LYS A 4 -15.24 -6.53 -7.97
C LYS A 4 -14.24 -6.62 -9.11
N GLU A 5 -13.07 -6.03 -8.93
CA GLU A 5 -11.93 -6.15 -9.84
C GLU A 5 -10.80 -6.91 -9.14
N ILE A 6 -10.08 -7.75 -9.88
CA ILE A 6 -8.96 -8.54 -9.38
C ILE A 6 -7.74 -8.13 -10.18
N PHE A 7 -6.66 -7.80 -9.49
CA PHE A 7 -5.40 -7.43 -10.12
C PHE A 7 -4.36 -8.53 -9.96
N THR A 8 -3.30 -8.43 -10.76
CA THR A 8 -2.01 -9.04 -10.42
C THR A 8 -1.21 -8.09 -9.53
N ARG A 9 -0.13 -8.57 -8.93
CA ARG A 9 0.79 -7.73 -8.15
C ARG A 9 1.41 -6.59 -8.96
N GLU A 10 1.42 -6.70 -10.29
CA GLU A 10 1.98 -5.69 -11.18
C GLU A 10 1.21 -4.36 -11.13
N ALA A 11 -0.10 -4.40 -10.84
CA ALA A 11 -0.90 -3.19 -10.64
C ALA A 11 -0.44 -2.34 -9.43
N ALA A 12 0.29 -2.95 -8.49
CA ALA A 12 0.84 -2.29 -7.31
C ALA A 12 2.19 -1.61 -7.58
N LYS A 13 2.83 -1.85 -8.73
CA LYS A 13 4.16 -1.32 -9.01
C LYS A 13 4.11 0.14 -9.42
N ALA A 14 5.12 0.89 -8.99
CA ALA A 14 5.48 2.15 -9.62
C ALA A 14 5.71 1.89 -11.11
N ASN A 15 5.00 2.62 -11.97
CA ASN A 15 5.01 2.43 -13.41
C ASN A 15 5.59 3.63 -14.18
N LEU A 16 5.97 4.69 -13.45
CA LEU A 16 6.69 5.83 -13.99
C LEU A 16 8.06 5.97 -13.33
N TYR A 17 9.06 6.31 -14.13
CA TYR A 17 10.41 6.55 -13.66
C TYR A 17 10.51 7.94 -13.04
N ILE A 18 11.08 8.02 -11.84
CA ILE A 18 11.52 9.28 -11.23
C ILE A 18 13.05 9.32 -11.18
N LYS A 19 13.62 10.49 -11.43
CA LYS A 19 15.09 10.66 -11.45
C LYS A 19 15.72 10.45 -10.07
N GLU A 20 15.04 10.88 -9.01
CA GLU A 20 15.61 10.84 -7.66
C GLU A 20 14.51 10.77 -6.61
N ARG A 21 14.70 9.91 -5.60
CA ARG A 21 13.86 9.89 -4.40
C ARG A 21 14.48 10.83 -3.36
N PRO A 22 13.66 11.59 -2.60
CA PRO A 22 14.18 12.43 -1.54
C PRO A 22 14.91 11.54 -0.52
N SER A 23 16.10 11.96 -0.10
CA SER A 23 16.76 11.33 1.04
C SER A 23 16.02 11.74 2.30
N TYR A 24 15.50 10.76 3.04
CA TYR A 24 14.84 11.06 4.30
C TYR A 24 15.89 11.42 5.35
N LEU A 25 15.81 12.64 5.87
CA LEU A 25 16.62 13.12 6.99
C LEU A 25 15.69 13.33 8.18
N ASN A 26 15.72 12.42 9.14
CA ASN A 26 14.97 12.54 10.40
C ASN A 26 15.66 13.53 11.35
N GLN A 27 15.78 14.78 10.90
CA GLN A 27 16.39 15.87 11.65
C GLN A 27 15.32 16.89 12.00
N LYS A 28 15.44 17.44 13.21
CA LYS A 28 14.56 18.49 13.70
C LYS A 28 14.66 19.71 12.77
N TYR A 29 13.51 20.33 12.47
CA TYR A 29 13.40 21.50 11.59
C TYR A 29 13.76 21.31 10.10
N ILE A 30 13.97 20.07 9.63
CA ILE A 30 14.09 19.81 8.19
C ILE A 30 12.72 19.43 7.64
N LEU A 31 12.29 20.18 6.63
CA LEU A 31 11.09 19.90 5.85
C LEU A 31 11.51 19.21 4.55
N CYS A 32 11.10 17.95 4.38
CA CYS A 32 11.38 17.17 3.19
C CYS A 32 10.14 17.17 2.27
N ASP A 33 10.24 17.75 1.08
CA ASP A 33 9.18 17.65 0.06
C ASP A 33 9.21 16.25 -0.55
N ILE A 34 8.17 15.46 -0.28
CA ILE A 34 8.03 14.08 -0.76
C ILE A 34 6.97 13.94 -1.85
N SER A 35 6.49 15.06 -2.40
CA SER A 35 5.47 15.10 -3.46
C SER A 35 5.84 14.24 -4.68
N VAL A 36 7.14 14.13 -4.98
CA VAL A 36 7.68 13.33 -6.10
C VAL A 36 7.33 11.84 -6.03
N ILE A 37 6.97 11.32 -4.85
CA ILE A 37 6.51 9.93 -4.69
C ILE A 37 5.28 9.65 -5.55
N THR A 38 4.36 10.61 -5.62
CA THR A 38 3.12 10.47 -6.41
C THR A 38 3.38 10.34 -7.90
N HIS A 39 4.48 10.92 -8.40
CA HIS A 39 4.85 10.90 -9.82
C HIS A 39 5.28 9.51 -10.32
N GLN A 40 5.41 8.53 -9.42
CA GLN A 40 5.72 7.15 -9.76
C GLN A 40 4.52 6.37 -10.30
N PHE A 41 3.32 6.97 -10.25
CA PHE A 41 2.05 6.32 -10.57
C PHE A 41 1.32 7.08 -11.67
N SER A 42 0.75 6.36 -12.64
CA SER A 42 0.11 6.97 -13.81
C SER A 42 -1.35 7.43 -13.61
N HIS A 43 -2.07 6.91 -12.61
CA HIS A 43 -3.50 7.18 -12.39
C HIS A 43 -3.79 8.04 -11.17
N ILE A 44 -2.76 8.48 -10.44
CA ILE A 44 -2.87 9.41 -9.33
C ILE A 44 -1.92 10.59 -9.48
N HIS A 45 -2.30 11.72 -8.93
CA HIS A 45 -1.51 12.95 -8.92
C HIS A 45 -1.92 13.81 -7.72
N LEU A 46 -1.10 14.81 -7.40
CA LEU A 46 -1.46 15.79 -6.38
C LEU A 46 -2.47 16.80 -6.93
N LYS A 47 -3.41 17.22 -6.07
CA LYS A 47 -4.31 18.35 -6.33
C LYS A 47 -3.48 19.60 -6.63
N GLU A 48 -4.00 20.48 -7.49
CA GLU A 48 -3.27 21.68 -7.90
C GLU A 48 -2.84 22.54 -6.70
N GLY A 49 -1.53 22.81 -6.60
CA GLY A 49 -0.95 23.62 -5.54
C GLY A 49 -0.84 22.90 -4.19
N TRP A 50 -1.22 21.62 -4.10
CA TRP A 50 -0.97 20.80 -2.92
C TRP A 50 0.41 20.18 -2.97
N LYS A 51 0.99 19.97 -1.80
CA LYS A 51 2.27 19.28 -1.60
C LYS A 51 2.15 18.31 -0.43
N VAL A 52 3.03 17.32 -0.43
CA VAL A 52 3.18 16.39 0.69
C VAL A 52 4.58 16.53 1.26
N PHE A 53 4.66 16.70 2.57
CA PHE A 53 5.91 16.90 3.27
C PHE A 53 6.10 15.85 4.36
N SER A 54 7.35 15.60 4.68
CA SER A 54 7.78 14.88 5.86
C SER A 54 8.63 15.79 6.74
N SER A 55 8.35 15.79 8.04
CA SER A 55 9.16 16.48 9.05
C SER A 55 8.95 15.84 10.43
N GLU A 56 10.03 15.71 11.20
CA GLU A 56 9.99 15.19 12.59
C GLU A 56 9.26 13.86 12.74
N GLY A 57 9.39 12.95 11.75
CA GLY A 57 8.72 11.65 11.80
C GLY A 57 7.25 11.66 11.41
N GLN A 58 6.69 12.81 11.02
CA GLN A 58 5.32 12.94 10.58
C GLN A 58 5.26 13.25 9.08
N VAL A 59 4.19 12.80 8.44
CA VAL A 59 3.91 13.07 7.04
C VAL A 59 2.56 13.76 6.94
N PHE A 60 2.51 14.87 6.23
CA PHE A 60 1.32 15.70 6.14
C PHE A 60 1.21 16.35 4.77
N ALA A 61 0.00 16.79 4.42
CA ALA A 61 -0.26 17.58 3.24
C ALA A 61 -0.24 19.09 3.57
N GLN A 62 0.12 19.90 2.58
CA GLN A 62 -0.04 21.34 2.62
C GLN A 62 -0.81 21.80 1.38
N THR A 63 -1.84 22.64 1.61
CA THR A 63 -2.65 23.20 0.52
C THR A 63 -1.95 24.39 -0.15
N LYS A 64 -2.50 24.85 -1.28
CA LYS A 64 -2.05 26.07 -1.99
C LYS A 64 -2.05 27.32 -1.09
N ALA A 65 -2.89 27.35 -0.05
CA ALA A 65 -3.00 28.44 0.92
C ALA A 65 -2.07 28.26 2.15
N ASN A 66 -1.11 27.33 2.09
CA ASN A 66 -0.19 26.97 3.18
C ASN A 66 -0.87 26.40 4.44
N VAL A 67 -2.13 25.96 4.34
CA VAL A 67 -2.82 25.26 5.42
C VAL A 67 -2.31 23.82 5.48
N THR A 68 -1.86 23.40 6.67
CA THR A 68 -1.44 22.02 6.95
C THR A 68 -2.64 21.11 7.18
N VAL A 69 -2.61 19.93 6.58
CA VAL A 69 -3.61 18.86 6.72
C VAL A 69 -2.87 17.60 7.14
N GLU A 70 -3.26 17.03 8.28
CA GLU A 70 -2.58 15.86 8.87
C GLU A 70 -2.58 14.64 7.93
N ASP A 71 -3.68 14.39 7.22
CA ASP A 71 -3.76 13.28 6.26
C ASP A 71 -3.06 13.65 4.94
N PRO A 72 -1.92 13.03 4.60
CA PRO A 72 -1.24 13.29 3.33
C PRO A 72 -2.05 12.80 2.12
N MET A 73 -2.91 11.80 2.29
CA MET A 73 -3.75 11.26 1.22
C MET A 73 -4.83 12.24 0.78
N ALA A 74 -5.19 13.22 1.62
CA ALA A 74 -6.08 14.31 1.26
C ALA A 74 -5.54 15.16 0.09
N ALA A 75 -4.22 15.14 -0.17
CA ALA A 75 -3.60 15.84 -1.29
C ALA A 75 -3.79 15.12 -2.63
N LEU A 76 -4.18 13.84 -2.64
CA LEU A 76 -4.26 13.05 -3.86
C LEU A 76 -5.58 13.24 -4.61
N ARG A 77 -5.46 13.06 -5.92
CA ARG A 77 -6.55 12.93 -6.88
C ARG A 77 -6.17 11.86 -7.91
N GLY A 78 -7.16 11.29 -8.57
CA GLY A 78 -6.99 10.34 -9.65
C GLY A 78 -8.24 10.30 -10.52
N ASP A 79 -8.32 9.31 -11.39
CA ASP A 79 -9.45 9.10 -12.30
C ASP A 79 -10.59 8.26 -11.69
N GLU A 80 -10.51 7.97 -10.38
CA GLU A 80 -11.48 7.16 -9.62
C GLU A 80 -11.67 5.73 -10.16
N SER A 81 -10.75 5.27 -11.03
CA SER A 81 -10.72 3.87 -11.47
C SER A 81 -10.22 2.93 -10.38
N PRO A 82 -10.57 1.64 -10.43
CA PRO A 82 -10.01 0.62 -9.53
C PRO A 82 -8.48 0.63 -9.46
N LEU A 83 -7.81 0.87 -10.59
CA LEU A 83 -6.35 0.98 -10.66
C LEU A 83 -5.82 2.22 -9.94
N SER A 84 -6.50 3.36 -10.03
CA SER A 84 -6.11 4.56 -9.28
C SER A 84 -6.15 4.35 -7.77
N TYR A 85 -7.17 3.63 -7.25
CA TYR A 85 -7.26 3.28 -5.84
C TYR A 85 -6.16 2.29 -5.43
N MET A 86 -5.85 1.31 -6.29
CA MET A 86 -4.72 0.39 -6.05
C MET A 86 -3.39 1.15 -5.95
N GLN A 87 -3.13 2.09 -6.87
CA GLN A 87 -1.93 2.92 -6.83
C GLN A 87 -1.92 3.85 -5.61
N ALA A 88 -3.06 4.42 -5.23
CA ALA A 88 -3.16 5.24 -4.01
C ALA A 88 -2.89 4.42 -2.74
N ALA A 89 -3.37 3.19 -2.65
CA ALA A 89 -3.11 2.30 -1.52
C ALA A 89 -1.61 2.03 -1.36
N VAL A 90 -0.88 1.85 -2.46
CA VAL A 90 0.58 1.70 -2.43
C VAL A 90 1.27 3.03 -2.12
N CYS A 91 0.80 4.14 -2.69
CA CYS A 91 1.35 5.48 -2.46
C CYS A 91 1.28 5.86 -0.97
N TYR A 92 0.20 5.49 -0.28
CA TYR A 92 0.08 5.61 1.17
C TYR A 92 1.29 4.99 1.88
N HIS A 93 1.60 3.72 1.61
CA HIS A 93 2.76 3.07 2.21
C HIS A 93 4.08 3.74 1.86
N GLN A 94 4.23 4.24 0.63
CA GLN A 94 5.43 4.96 0.22
C GLN A 94 5.61 6.29 0.94
N PHE A 95 4.52 7.02 1.23
CA PHE A 95 4.57 8.21 2.08
C PHE A 95 5.05 7.87 3.48
N PHE A 96 4.50 6.80 4.10
CA PHE A 96 4.83 6.44 5.48
C PHE A 96 6.25 5.85 5.65
N LEU A 97 6.97 5.52 4.57
CA LEU A 97 8.42 5.27 4.64
C LEU A 97 9.21 6.51 5.13
N TYR A 98 8.63 7.69 4.97
CA TYR A 98 9.19 8.98 5.44
C TYR A 98 8.58 9.41 6.78
N SER A 99 8.04 8.47 7.56
CA SER A 99 7.48 8.71 8.89
C SER A 99 8.15 7.83 9.95
N MET A 100 7.87 8.07 11.23
CA MET A 100 8.18 7.13 12.31
C MET A 100 7.18 5.96 12.37
N GLU A 101 5.99 6.12 11.78
CA GLU A 101 4.95 5.10 11.67
C GLU A 101 5.11 4.28 10.39
N GLN A 102 6.32 3.77 10.15
CA GLN A 102 6.62 3.05 8.92
C GLN A 102 5.77 1.81 8.79
N THR A 103 5.19 1.64 7.61
CA THR A 103 4.54 0.39 7.23
C THR A 103 5.58 -0.56 6.64
N ASN A 104 5.43 -1.85 6.89
CA ASN A 104 6.30 -2.89 6.33
C ASN A 104 5.96 -3.27 4.87
N VAL A 105 5.03 -2.56 4.22
CA VAL A 105 4.61 -2.86 2.85
C VAL A 105 5.68 -2.43 1.85
N ASN A 106 6.40 -3.42 1.35
CA ASN A 106 7.21 -3.30 0.14
C ASN A 106 6.41 -3.84 -1.05
N THR A 107 6.34 -3.09 -2.16
CA THR A 107 5.68 -3.55 -3.40
C THR A 107 6.19 -4.91 -3.90
N SER A 108 7.46 -5.25 -3.64
CA SER A 108 8.01 -6.56 -4.00
C SER A 108 7.48 -7.71 -3.13
N ALA A 109 7.05 -7.40 -1.90
CA ALA A 109 6.46 -8.33 -0.94
C ALA A 109 4.96 -8.59 -1.24
N ILE A 110 4.30 -7.73 -2.01
CA ILE A 110 2.91 -7.95 -2.44
C ILE A 110 2.84 -9.24 -3.27
N VAL A 111 1.95 -10.14 -2.88
CA VAL A 111 1.75 -11.43 -3.53
C VAL A 111 0.51 -11.44 -4.41
N ASP A 112 0.55 -12.31 -5.40
CA ASP A 112 -0.57 -12.79 -6.19
C ASP A 112 -0.42 -14.31 -6.37
N ASP A 113 -1.41 -14.94 -7.01
CA ASP A 113 -1.45 -16.39 -7.18
C ASP A 113 -0.25 -16.91 -8.00
N GLU A 114 0.25 -16.12 -8.95
CA GLU A 114 1.44 -16.47 -9.73
C GLU A 114 2.71 -16.44 -8.86
N ARG A 115 2.90 -15.38 -8.08
CA ARG A 115 4.02 -15.28 -7.15
C ARG A 115 4.03 -16.41 -6.14
N ILE A 116 2.86 -16.80 -5.62
CA ILE A 116 2.73 -17.91 -4.66
C ILE A 116 3.13 -19.23 -5.32
N ARG A 117 2.67 -19.50 -6.55
CA ARG A 117 3.09 -20.71 -7.30
C ARG A 117 4.60 -20.75 -7.50
N LEU A 118 5.23 -19.62 -7.82
CA LEU A 118 6.68 -19.54 -7.95
C LEU A 118 7.38 -19.79 -6.61
N LEU A 119 6.90 -19.20 -5.51
CA LEU A 119 7.44 -19.45 -4.18
C LEU A 119 7.33 -20.93 -3.78
N ASP A 120 6.19 -21.55 -4.06
CA ASP A 120 5.94 -22.98 -3.79
C ASP A 120 6.86 -23.88 -4.63
N LEU A 121 7.01 -23.59 -5.93
CA LEU A 121 7.90 -24.33 -6.83
C LEU A 121 9.35 -24.34 -6.33
N PHE A 122 9.82 -23.24 -5.74
CA PHE A 122 11.18 -23.13 -5.21
C PHE A 122 11.29 -23.48 -3.71
N GLY A 123 10.23 -24.01 -3.08
CA GLY A 123 10.26 -24.40 -1.66
C GLY A 123 10.37 -23.22 -0.69
N TYR A 124 9.96 -22.03 -1.12
CA TYR A 124 9.94 -20.80 -0.33
C TYR A 124 8.55 -20.45 0.22
N TRP A 125 7.54 -21.29 -0.02
CA TRP A 125 6.19 -21.12 0.49
C TRP A 125 5.89 -22.16 1.57
N SER A 126 5.65 -21.71 2.81
CA SER A 126 5.48 -22.62 3.95
C SER A 126 4.02 -22.93 4.31
N PHE A 127 3.04 -22.33 3.63
CA PHE A 127 1.62 -22.46 3.99
C PHE A 127 0.87 -23.56 3.20
N GLY A 128 1.58 -24.32 2.37
CA GLY A 128 0.99 -25.35 1.52
C GLY A 128 -0.08 -24.80 0.55
N LYS A 129 -1.07 -25.62 0.21
CA LYS A 129 -2.07 -25.25 -0.80
C LYS A 129 -3.01 -24.16 -0.29
N VAL A 130 -2.97 -22.99 -0.93
CA VAL A 130 -3.88 -21.87 -0.64
C VAL A 130 -5.28 -22.15 -1.20
N LYS A 131 -6.31 -22.10 -0.33
CA LYS A 131 -7.71 -22.38 -0.72
C LYS A 131 -8.42 -21.20 -1.39
N ARG A 132 -7.88 -19.98 -1.27
CA ARG A 132 -8.45 -18.73 -1.79
C ARG A 132 -7.36 -17.94 -2.50
N SER A 133 -7.75 -17.20 -3.53
CA SER A 133 -6.82 -16.31 -4.23
C SER A 133 -6.32 -15.21 -3.27
N LEU A 134 -5.02 -14.93 -3.32
CA LEU A 134 -4.40 -13.80 -2.60
C LEU A 134 -4.09 -12.63 -3.54
N ASN A 135 -4.63 -12.66 -4.76
CA ASN A 135 -4.55 -11.53 -5.68
C ASN A 135 -5.09 -10.25 -5.02
N PRO A 136 -4.48 -9.08 -5.29
CA PRO A 136 -5.07 -7.81 -4.91
C PRO A 136 -6.47 -7.66 -5.49
N ILE A 137 -7.38 -7.08 -4.71
CA ILE A 137 -8.78 -6.90 -5.11
C ILE A 137 -9.24 -5.48 -4.84
N PHE A 138 -10.08 -4.98 -5.75
CA PHE A 138 -10.88 -3.79 -5.57
C PHE A 138 -12.37 -4.16 -5.49
N PHE A 139 -13.11 -3.48 -4.63
CA PHE A 139 -14.57 -3.50 -4.63
C PHE A 139 -15.13 -2.30 -3.86
N TYR A 140 -16.43 -2.04 -3.99
CA TYR A 140 -17.14 -1.11 -3.12
C TYR A 140 -17.77 -1.85 -1.93
N ASP A 141 -17.61 -1.31 -0.73
CA ASP A 141 -18.29 -1.86 0.45
C ASP A 141 -19.80 -1.55 0.46
N SER A 142 -20.51 -2.00 1.51
CA SER A 142 -21.97 -1.78 1.63
C SER A 142 -22.39 -0.31 1.74
N LEU A 143 -21.46 0.59 2.05
CA LEU A 143 -21.64 2.03 2.14
C LEU A 143 -21.01 2.76 0.94
N LEU A 144 -20.70 2.02 -0.14
CA LEU A 144 -20.11 2.53 -1.38
C LEU A 144 -18.73 3.17 -1.21
N HIS A 145 -17.97 2.79 -0.19
CA HIS A 145 -16.57 3.18 -0.09
C HIS A 145 -15.72 2.30 -1.01
N PRO A 146 -14.80 2.88 -1.80
CA PRO A 146 -13.81 2.11 -2.53
C PRO A 146 -12.90 1.37 -1.54
N VAL A 147 -12.67 0.08 -1.76
CA VAL A 147 -11.84 -0.77 -0.90
C VAL A 147 -10.82 -1.51 -1.74
N ILE A 148 -9.55 -1.41 -1.32
CA ILE A 148 -8.45 -2.24 -1.81
C ILE A 148 -8.06 -3.22 -0.72
N ILE A 149 -7.88 -4.49 -1.10
CA ILE A 149 -7.25 -5.49 -0.24
C ILE A 149 -6.10 -6.14 -1.01
N PHE A 150 -4.94 -6.22 -0.39
CA PHE A 150 -3.83 -7.02 -0.90
C PHE A 150 -3.10 -7.71 0.25
N PHE A 151 -2.24 -8.66 -0.10
CA PHE A 151 -1.45 -9.42 0.86
C PHE A 151 0.03 -9.21 0.62
N THR A 152 0.81 -9.15 1.70
CA THR A 152 2.28 -9.19 1.64
C THR A 152 2.81 -10.47 2.24
N TYR A 153 3.96 -10.92 1.74
CA TYR A 153 4.67 -12.09 2.25
C TYR A 153 6.08 -11.70 2.72
N HIS A 154 6.39 -12.02 3.98
CA HIS A 154 7.63 -11.70 4.66
C HIS A 154 8.33 -12.97 5.16
N ARG A 155 9.66 -12.94 5.16
CA ARG A 155 10.51 -14.09 5.52
C ARG A 155 11.62 -13.66 6.46
N ASP A 156 11.25 -13.24 7.66
CA ASP A 156 12.16 -12.75 8.69
C ASP A 156 12.11 -13.68 9.91
N GLY A 157 12.81 -14.82 9.81
CA GLY A 157 12.82 -15.88 10.83
C GLY A 157 11.56 -16.75 10.82
N VAL A 158 10.39 -16.13 10.78
CA VAL A 158 9.06 -16.75 10.63
C VAL A 158 8.47 -16.31 9.28
N ASP A 159 7.87 -17.26 8.57
CA ASP A 159 7.17 -16.96 7.32
C ASP A 159 5.80 -16.36 7.70
N VAL A 160 5.52 -15.15 7.20
CA VAL A 160 4.34 -14.39 7.58
C VAL A 160 3.63 -13.85 6.34
N VAL A 161 2.31 -14.01 6.31
CA VAL A 161 1.42 -13.36 5.34
C VAL A 161 0.55 -12.36 6.08
N GLU A 162 0.55 -11.13 5.61
CA GLU A 162 -0.27 -10.06 6.17
C GLU A 162 -1.30 -9.58 5.18
N LYS A 163 -2.48 -9.26 5.68
CA LYS A 163 -3.58 -8.69 4.93
C LYS A 163 -3.63 -7.18 5.19
N HIS A 164 -3.63 -6.42 4.10
CA HIS A 164 -3.72 -4.97 4.11
C HIS A 164 -5.07 -4.57 3.53
N ILE A 165 -5.81 -3.72 4.25
CA ILE A 165 -7.14 -3.25 3.89
C ILE A 165 -7.11 -1.72 3.86
N HIS A 166 -7.37 -1.14 2.69
CA HIS A 166 -7.46 0.29 2.48
C HIS A 166 -8.88 0.64 2.11
N ARG A 167 -9.56 1.38 2.98
CA ARG A 167 -10.92 1.86 2.75
C ARG A 167 -10.88 3.35 2.51
N PHE A 168 -11.16 3.76 1.28
CA PHE A 168 -11.14 5.15 0.84
C PHE A 168 -12.46 5.85 1.15
N ASP A 169 -12.41 7.17 1.26
CA ASP A 169 -13.61 8.00 1.34
C ASP A 169 -14.41 7.97 0.04
N HIS A 170 -15.72 8.19 0.14
CA HIS A 170 -16.63 8.17 -1.01
C HIS A 170 -16.34 9.25 -2.07
N VAL A 171 -15.68 10.36 -1.72
CA VAL A 171 -15.35 11.48 -2.63
C VAL A 171 -13.86 11.83 -2.59
N GLY A 172 -13.00 10.84 -2.44
CA GLY A 172 -11.56 11.13 -2.46
C GLY A 172 -10.67 9.93 -2.19
N TYR A 173 -9.41 10.27 -1.93
CA TYR A 173 -8.34 9.30 -1.68
C TYR A 173 -7.87 9.27 -0.23
N ALA A 174 -8.43 10.12 0.63
CA ALA A 174 -8.34 9.95 2.08
C ALA A 174 -8.82 8.54 2.45
N LEU A 175 -8.14 7.88 3.39
CA LEU A 175 -8.38 6.47 3.66
C LEU A 175 -8.19 6.10 5.12
N LYS A 176 -8.85 5.00 5.50
CA LYS A 176 -8.55 4.25 6.72
C LYS A 176 -7.80 2.98 6.35
N PHE A 177 -6.66 2.79 7.00
CA PHE A 177 -5.79 1.63 6.80
C PHE A 177 -5.95 0.64 7.95
N GLN A 178 -6.01 -0.65 7.62
CA GLN A 178 -5.94 -1.74 8.58
C GLN A 178 -5.00 -2.83 8.08
N GLN A 179 -4.09 -3.26 8.96
CA GLN A 179 -3.23 -4.42 8.79
C GLN A 179 -3.67 -5.55 9.72
N ARG A 180 -3.62 -6.79 9.23
CA ARG A 180 -3.84 -7.99 10.04
C ARG A 180 -2.86 -9.09 9.66
N LEU A 181 -2.35 -9.82 10.64
CA LEU A 181 -1.70 -11.09 10.41
C LEU A 181 -2.72 -12.07 9.82
N TRP A 182 -2.47 -12.59 8.62
CA TRP A 182 -3.37 -13.55 7.96
C TRP A 182 -2.91 -14.98 8.17
N ALA A 183 -1.60 -15.21 8.07
CA ALA A 183 -1.01 -16.50 8.40
C ALA A 183 0.42 -16.37 8.90
N SER A 184 0.83 -17.29 9.78
CA SER A 184 2.22 -17.46 10.21
C SER A 184 2.62 -18.93 10.20
N SER A 185 3.86 -19.21 9.81
CA SER A 185 4.45 -20.54 9.82
C SER A 185 5.89 -20.45 10.33
N GLU A 186 6.22 -21.22 11.36
CA GLU A 186 7.59 -21.34 11.83
C GLU A 186 8.39 -22.28 10.92
N LYS A 187 9.68 -22.00 10.74
CA LYS A 187 10.55 -22.89 9.97
C LYS A 187 10.70 -24.24 10.68
N GLY A 188 10.24 -25.31 10.03
CA GLY A 188 10.46 -26.69 10.47
C GLY A 188 9.27 -27.36 11.13
N THR A 189 8.18 -26.64 11.38
CA THR A 189 6.89 -27.20 11.82
C THR A 189 5.90 -27.19 10.65
N ARG A 190 5.12 -28.27 10.49
CA ARG A 190 4.08 -28.36 9.45
C ARG A 190 2.77 -27.64 9.82
N GLU A 191 2.77 -26.91 10.94
CA GLU A 191 1.60 -26.25 11.48
C GLU A 191 1.57 -24.80 11.01
N SER A 192 0.66 -24.52 10.07
CA SER A 192 0.33 -23.15 9.66
C SER A 192 -0.89 -22.70 10.44
N THR A 193 -0.80 -21.50 11.03
CA THR A 193 -1.94 -20.86 11.68
C THR A 193 -2.53 -19.84 10.72
N PHE A 194 -3.85 -19.92 10.49
CA PHE A 194 -4.60 -18.96 9.70
C PHE A 194 -5.53 -18.17 10.62
N PHE A 195 -5.63 -16.86 10.39
CA PHE A 195 -6.47 -15.96 11.17
C PHE A 195 -7.59 -15.39 10.27
N ASP A 196 -8.80 -15.29 10.82
CA ASP A 196 -10.01 -14.80 10.12
C ASP A 196 -10.11 -13.26 10.06
#